data_AF-A0A8T6BVZ5-F1
#
_entry.id   AF-A0A8T6BVZ5-F1
#
_cell.length_a   1.000
_cell.length_b   1.000
_cell.length_c   1.000
_cell.angle_alpha   90.00
_cell.angle_beta   90.00
_cell.angle_gamma   90.00
#
_symmetry.space_group_name_H-M   'P 1'
#
loop_
_entity.id
_entity.type
_entity.pdbx_description
1 polymer ?
#
loop_
_entity_poly.entity_id
_entity_poly.type
_entity_poly.pdbx_seq_one_letter_code
_entity_poly.pdbx_strand_id
1 'polypeptide(L)' 'INGRISPPTCSMAMVNGQPQQHCGQLTYNVDTRHLFSSPVKGVTTEVVVAGSDSKRRIVLNRYD' A
#
# COMPACT_ATOMS: atom_id res chain seq x y z
N ILE A 1 -9.29 31.40 15.19
CA ILE A 1 -9.41 29.93 15.18
C ILE A 1 -8.00 29.37 15.03
N ASN A 2 -7.46 28.71 16.05
CA ASN A 2 -6.15 28.05 15.99
C ASN A 2 -6.39 26.54 15.94
N GLY A 3 -5.97 25.89 14.86
CA GLY A 3 -6.03 24.44 14.70
C GLY A 3 -4.81 23.95 13.91
N ARG A 4 -4.34 22.74 14.19
CA ARG A 4 -3.30 22.09 13.38
C ARG A 4 -3.98 21.36 12.22
N ILE A 5 -3.50 21.62 11.00
CA ILE A 5 -3.90 20.84 9.83
C ILE A 5 -3.18 19.49 9.94
N SER A 6 -3.94 18.40 10.03
CA SER A 6 -3.37 17.06 9.94
C SER A 6 -2.91 16.79 8.50
N PRO A 7 -1.78 16.12 8.30
CA PRO A 7 -1.41 15.61 6.98
C PRO A 7 -2.55 14.76 6.38
N PRO A 8 -2.73 14.77 5.06
CA PRO A 8 -3.70 13.90 4.42
C PRO A 8 -3.36 12.43 4.66
N THR A 9 -4.39 11.61 4.83
CA THR A 9 -4.22 10.16 4.87
C THR A 9 -3.72 9.66 3.52
N CYS A 10 -2.75 8.75 3.53
CA CYS A 10 -2.19 8.13 2.34
C CYS A 10 -2.66 6.67 2.20
N SER A 11 -2.99 6.25 0.98
CA SER A 11 -3.29 4.87 0.61
C SER A 11 -2.46 4.42 -0.58
N MET A 12 -2.28 3.11 -0.73
CA MET A 12 -1.56 2.51 -1.86
C MET A 12 -2.45 1.53 -2.60
N ALA A 13 -2.38 1.56 -3.92
CA ALA A 13 -3.11 0.66 -4.79
C ALA A 13 -2.25 0.21 -5.98
N MET A 14 -2.54 -0.97 -6.53
CA MET A 14 -1.96 -1.42 -7.78
C MET A 14 -2.86 -0.95 -8.92
N VAL A 15 -2.36 -0.05 -9.77
CA VAL A 15 -3.08 0.48 -10.94
C VAL A 15 -2.28 0.12 -12.18
N ASN A 16 -2.88 -0.64 -13.10
CA ASN A 16 -2.22 -1.11 -14.33
C ASN A 16 -0.88 -1.84 -14.07
N GLY A 17 -0.79 -2.60 -12.98
CA GLY A 17 0.41 -3.36 -12.62
C GLY A 17 1.53 -2.52 -11.98
N GLN A 18 1.30 -1.23 -11.74
CA GLN A 18 2.25 -0.34 -11.06
C GLN A 18 1.68 0.14 -9.72
N PRO A 19 2.49 0.21 -8.65
CA PRO A 19 2.04 0.76 -7.38
C PRO A 19 1.89 2.28 -7.48
N GLN A 20 0.71 2.76 -7.05
CA GLN A 20 0.37 4.17 -7.01
C GLN A 20 -0.06 4.53 -5.59
N GLN A 21 0.49 5.62 -5.06
CA GLN A 21 0.14 6.16 -3.74
C GLN A 21 -0.76 7.39 -3.90
N HIS A 22 -1.85 7.43 -3.15
CA HIS A 22 -2.76 8.56 -3.09
C HIS A 22 -2.72 9.18 -1.71
N CYS A 23 -2.35 10.45 -1.61
CA CYS A 23 -2.33 11.22 -0.37
C CYS A 23 -3.26 12.44 -0.53
N GLY A 24 -4.52 12.32 -0.09
CA GLY A 24 -5.53 13.33 -0.37
C GLY A 24 -5.80 13.46 -1.88
N GLN A 25 -5.52 14.63 -2.47
CA GLN A 25 -5.66 14.88 -3.91
C GLN A 25 -4.38 14.58 -4.71
N LEU A 26 -3.26 14.30 -4.02
CA LEU A 26 -1.98 14.04 -4.66
C LEU A 26 -1.84 12.56 -5.00
N THR A 27 -1.29 12.29 -6.19
CA THR A 27 -1.06 10.93 -6.68
C THR A 27 0.39 10.79 -7.09
N TYR A 28 1.07 9.78 -6.55
CA TYR A 28 2.48 9.49 -6.80
C TYR A 28 2.64 8.11 -7.41
N ASN A 29 3.38 8.01 -8.51
CA ASN A 29 3.83 6.72 -9.01
C ASN A 29 4.99 6.25 -8.14
N VAL A 30 4.86 5.09 -7.53
CA VAL A 30 5.89 4.53 -6.65
C VAL A 30 6.86 3.77 -7.53
N ASP A 31 8.05 4.31 -7.74
CA ASP A 31 9.15 3.55 -8.32
C ASP A 31 9.66 2.55 -7.29
N THR A 32 9.34 1.26 -7.47
CA THR A 32 9.81 0.18 -6.59
C THR A 32 11.32 -0.04 -6.67
N ARG A 33 12.01 0.54 -7.66
CA ARG A 33 13.47 0.54 -7.76
C ARG A 33 14.12 1.60 -6.87
N HIS A 34 13.37 2.64 -6.50
CA HIS A 34 13.79 3.63 -5.51
C HIS A 34 13.33 3.16 -4.13
N LEU A 35 14.28 2.70 -3.31
CA LEU A 35 14.03 2.47 -1.88
C LEU A 35 13.72 3.81 -1.21
N PHE A 36 12.43 4.11 -1.04
CA PHE A 36 12.01 5.13 -0.07
C PHE A 36 12.47 4.67 1.31
N SER A 37 13.40 5.42 1.92
CA SER A 37 14.12 5.02 3.14
C SER A 37 13.31 5.18 4.44
N SER A 38 12.05 5.60 4.37
CA SER A 38 11.20 5.76 5.54
C SER A 38 10.17 4.64 5.60
N PRO A 39 10.30 3.67 6.54
CA PRO A 39 9.24 2.72 6.79
C PRO A 39 7.99 3.49 7.22
N VAL A 40 6.92 3.34 6.45
CA VAL A 40 5.61 3.91 6.77
C VAL A 40 4.86 2.83 7.53
N LYS A 41 4.24 3.16 8.68
CA LYS A 41 3.36 2.22 9.36
C LYS A 41 2.22 1.83 8.43
N GLY A 42 2.14 0.56 8.07
CA GLY A 42 1.19 0.07 7.10
C GLY A 42 1.00 -1.43 7.19
N VAL A 43 0.06 -1.93 6.38
CA VAL A 43 -0.18 -3.37 6.21
C VAL A 43 0.03 -3.71 4.75
N THR A 44 1.00 -4.58 4.48
CA THR A 44 1.12 -5.23 3.18
C THR A 44 0.23 -6.47 3.17
N THR A 45 -0.74 -6.51 2.26
CA THR A 45 -1.63 -7.66 2.07
C THR A 45 -1.24 -8.42 0.80
N GLU A 46 -0.90 -9.69 0.93
CA GLU A 46 -0.61 -10.60 -0.18
C GLU A 46 -1.65 -11.74 -0.22
N VAL A 47 -2.04 -12.16 -1.42
CA VAL A 47 -2.98 -13.27 -1.63
C VAL A 47 -2.28 -14.39 -2.39
N VAL A 48 -2.04 -15.52 -1.72
CA VAL A 48 -1.40 -16.70 -2.33
C VAL A 48 -2.38 -17.86 -2.48
N VAL A 49 -2.15 -18.73 -3.47
CA VAL A 49 -2.97 -19.94 -3.68
C VAL A 49 -2.56 -21.01 -2.67
N ALA A 50 -3.53 -21.67 -2.02
CA ALA A 50 -3.25 -22.72 -1.05
C ALA A 50 -3.04 -24.08 -1.76
N GLY A 51 -1.79 -24.42 -2.06
CA GLY A 51 -1.44 -25.69 -2.71
C GLY A 51 -2.00 -25.79 -4.13
N SER A 52 -2.54 -26.95 -4.51
CA SER A 52 -3.09 -27.19 -5.86
C SER A 52 -4.55 -26.75 -6.04
N ASP A 53 -5.21 -26.26 -4.99
CA ASP A 53 -6.62 -25.85 -5.05
C ASP A 53 -6.74 -24.35 -5.37
N SER A 54 -7.05 -24.03 -6.63
CA SER A 54 -7.22 -22.65 -7.11
C SER A 54 -8.39 -21.88 -6.48
N LYS A 55 -9.29 -22.58 -5.76
CA LYS A 55 -10.40 -21.97 -5.03
C LYS A 55 -10.02 -21.57 -3.61
N ARG A 56 -8.92 -22.10 -3.05
CA ARG A 56 -8.42 -21.73 -1.72
C ARG A 56 -7.36 -20.64 -1.83
N ARG A 57 -7.59 -19.55 -1.10
CA ARG A 57 -6.72 -18.38 -1.05
C ARG A 57 -6.24 -18.19 0.39
N ILE A 58 -4.95 -17.92 0.58
CA ILE A 58 -4.38 -17.51 1.86
C ILE A 58 -4.11 -16.01 1.78
N VAL A 59 -4.61 -15.26 2.77
CA VAL A 59 -4.36 -13.83 2.91
C VAL A 59 -3.25 -13.65 3.94
N LEU A 60 -2.12 -13.11 3.51
CA LEU A 60 -0.97 -12.80 4.36
C LEU A 60 -0.94 -11.30 4.63
N ASN A 61 -1.01 -10.93 5.91
CA ASN A 61 -0.91 -9.54 6.35
C ASN A 61 0.43 -9.34 7.05
N ARG A 62 1.28 -8.47 6.50
CA ARG A 62 2.52 -8.02 7.14
C ARG A 62 2.33 -6.61 7.66
N TYR A 63 2.50 -6.44 8.96
CA TYR A 63 2.42 -5.15 9.66
C TYR A 63 3.83 -4.64 9.91
N ASP A 64 4.09 -3.36 9.60
CA ASP A 64 5.35 -2.66 9.90
C ASP A 64 5.34 -1.98 11.28
#